data_AF-A0A962GDM6-F1
#
_entry.id   AF-A0A962GDM6-F1
#
_cell.length_a   1.000
_cell.length_b   1.000
_cell.length_c   1.000
_cell.angle_alpha   90.00
_cell.angle_beta   90.00
_cell.angle_gamma   90.00
#
_symmetry.space_group_name_H-M   'P 1'
#
loop_
_entity.id
_entity.type
_entity.pdbx_description
1 polymer ?
#
loop_
_entity_poly.entity_id
_entity_poly.type
_entity_poly.pdbx_seq_one_letter_code
_entity_poly.pdbx_strand_id
1 'polypeptide(L)'
;MNIPLPRHLSLLALALAGMLAGDAGALTITREFAGTWYDPAHSGHGFNFEVIGSGPQKNILGSWYTYDNAGNPTWVSAMGPVTGDVAVLNAWSTRGGAFGNSFDPANVQTQAWGTLTVRFSSCTQGTVQFNPGNPALASGSMPITRLTIPYNSSCSGGISGDSGATSGSGEIVQFMTNTGLVPAASGKLKFEELPGRAEFSAEAEDLPAGAYALFVDGIQRGTIAVATVAGGTNGELEFRSPVEPGKVLLDFDPRGKVVQIRQGASVFLSATLGTAAAPPPPPTGGGSGSPPFGDAVYHLSVEPSGNDGPELKARLEQRVNRVDFNVELEDVPAGTYGLSVGGIDHGNIVVRAVPGGTEGEREFRNPSEPGHDLLDFDPRGLSIDITSASGSVVLSGLFPNVPNGSAGGGDDD
;
A
#
# COMPACT_ATOMS: atom_id res chain seq x y z
N MET A 1 -28.66 29.93 -73.76
CA MET A 1 -29.21 29.29 -72.54
C MET A 1 -28.07 29.21 -71.52
N ASN A 2 -28.33 29.64 -70.30
CA ASN A 2 -27.37 30.09 -69.27
C ASN A 2 -26.56 28.98 -68.57
N ILE A 3 -25.24 29.22 -68.40
CA ILE A 3 -24.41 29.19 -67.14
C ILE A 3 -24.19 27.79 -66.45
N PRO A 4 -23.07 27.45 -65.73
CA PRO A 4 -21.60 27.61 -65.90
C PRO A 4 -20.77 26.33 -65.51
N LEU A 5 -19.42 26.41 -65.47
CA LEU A 5 -18.48 25.52 -64.74
C LEU A 5 -18.27 26.02 -63.27
N PRO A 6 -17.36 25.43 -62.43
CA PRO A 6 -17.35 24.14 -61.74
C PRO A 6 -17.31 24.32 -60.19
N ARG A 7 -17.44 23.25 -59.39
CA ARG A 7 -17.06 23.31 -57.96
C ARG A 7 -16.30 22.08 -57.52
N HIS A 8 -15.02 22.28 -57.21
CA HIS A 8 -14.18 21.41 -56.41
C HIS A 8 -14.85 21.17 -55.04
N LEU A 9 -15.26 19.95 -54.74
CA LEU A 9 -15.48 19.52 -53.37
C LEU A 9 -14.17 18.96 -52.83
N SER A 10 -13.48 19.77 -52.04
CA SER A 10 -12.47 19.32 -51.10
C SER A 10 -13.12 18.30 -50.16
N LEU A 11 -12.68 17.05 -50.22
CA LEU A 11 -12.95 16.07 -49.17
C LEU A 11 -12.18 16.50 -47.93
N LEU A 12 -12.91 17.17 -47.03
CA LEU A 12 -12.47 17.48 -45.68
C LEU A 12 -12.21 16.14 -44.97
N ALA A 13 -10.95 15.84 -44.70
CA ALA A 13 -10.59 14.73 -43.83
C ALA A 13 -11.13 15.06 -42.43
N LEU A 14 -12.19 14.34 -42.02
CA LEU A 14 -12.67 14.35 -40.65
C LEU A 14 -11.59 13.65 -39.81
N ALA A 15 -10.66 14.44 -39.27
CA ALA A 15 -9.77 13.97 -38.22
C ALA A 15 -10.66 13.66 -37.01
N LEU A 16 -10.96 12.37 -36.83
CA LEU A 16 -11.56 11.85 -35.62
C LEU A 16 -10.50 12.03 -34.52
N ALA A 17 -10.51 13.20 -33.88
CA ALA A 17 -9.76 13.43 -32.67
C ALA A 17 -10.34 12.47 -31.62
N GLY A 18 -9.71 11.31 -31.49
CA GLY A 18 -9.88 10.47 -30.31
C GLY A 18 -9.55 11.36 -29.12
N MET A 19 -10.59 11.73 -28.36
CA MET A 19 -10.39 12.13 -26.98
C MET A 19 -9.75 10.91 -26.33
N LEU A 20 -8.43 10.94 -26.19
CA LEU A 20 -7.78 10.26 -25.11
C LEU A 20 -8.48 10.82 -23.87
N ALA A 21 -9.41 10.06 -23.32
CA ALA A 21 -9.73 10.20 -21.91
C ALA A 21 -8.37 10.01 -21.23
N GLY A 22 -7.72 11.13 -20.90
CA GLY A 22 -6.58 11.08 -20.02
C GLY A 22 -7.08 10.33 -18.80
N ASP A 23 -6.42 9.23 -18.44
CA ASP A 23 -6.65 8.57 -17.19
C ASP A 23 -6.64 9.67 -16.14
N ALA A 24 -7.81 9.98 -15.59
CA ALA A 24 -7.89 10.78 -14.38
C ALA A 24 -7.15 9.92 -13.37
N GLY A 25 -5.87 10.21 -13.16
CA GLY A 25 -5.05 9.52 -12.19
C GLY A 25 -5.86 9.49 -10.91
N ALA A 26 -6.17 8.29 -10.45
CA ALA A 26 -7.07 8.12 -9.33
C ALA A 26 -6.46 8.90 -8.15
N LEU A 27 -7.29 9.73 -7.50
CA LEU A 27 -6.89 10.74 -6.52
C LEU A 27 -7.55 10.39 -5.20
N THR A 28 -6.87 10.65 -4.08
CA THR A 28 -7.47 10.48 -2.75
C THR A 28 -7.41 11.76 -1.93
N ILE A 29 -8.55 12.13 -1.34
CA ILE A 29 -8.63 13.28 -0.45
C ILE A 29 -7.87 12.93 0.84
N THR A 30 -6.73 13.58 1.04
CA THR A 30 -5.93 13.53 2.26
C THR A 30 -6.05 14.84 3.04
N ARG A 31 -5.48 14.92 4.25
CA ARG A 31 -5.43 16.19 5.01
C ARG A 31 -4.86 17.38 4.23
N GLU A 32 -4.02 17.11 3.23
CA GLU A 32 -3.35 18.12 2.42
C GLU A 32 -4.31 18.90 1.49
N PHE A 33 -5.57 18.46 1.37
CA PHE A 33 -6.64 19.18 0.66
C PHE A 33 -7.30 20.29 1.51
N ALA A 34 -7.00 20.34 2.82
CA ALA A 34 -7.49 21.40 3.68
C ALA A 34 -7.05 22.77 3.19
N GLY A 35 -7.90 23.77 3.35
CA GLY A 35 -7.64 25.14 2.93
C GLY A 35 -8.87 25.86 2.40
N THR A 36 -8.65 27.05 1.87
CA THR A 36 -9.67 27.88 1.24
C THR A 36 -9.69 27.62 -0.25
N TRP A 37 -10.88 27.49 -0.81
CA TRP A 37 -11.18 27.21 -2.21
C TRP A 37 -12.25 28.17 -2.70
N TYR A 38 -12.18 28.59 -3.95
CA TYR A 38 -13.11 29.58 -4.50
C TYR A 38 -13.32 29.39 -6.00
N ASP A 39 -14.39 29.96 -6.54
CA ASP A 39 -14.58 30.07 -7.98
C ASP A 39 -14.00 31.41 -8.47
N PRO A 40 -12.95 31.41 -9.31
CA PRO A 40 -12.39 32.65 -9.84
C PRO A 40 -13.39 33.50 -10.63
N ALA A 41 -14.35 32.87 -11.32
CA ALA A 41 -15.37 33.55 -12.11
C ALA A 41 -16.45 34.23 -11.25
N HIS A 42 -16.64 33.75 -10.01
CA HIS A 42 -17.58 34.29 -9.03
C HIS A 42 -16.84 34.65 -7.72
N SER A 43 -15.79 35.46 -7.86
CA SER A 43 -15.00 35.94 -6.71
C SER A 43 -15.87 36.75 -5.74
N GLY A 44 -15.74 36.50 -4.44
CA GLY A 44 -16.54 37.15 -3.38
C GLY A 44 -17.24 36.16 -2.43
N HIS A 45 -17.29 34.88 -2.81
CA HIS A 45 -17.74 33.77 -1.97
C HIS A 45 -16.77 32.58 -2.12
N GLY A 46 -16.87 31.58 -1.25
CA GLY A 46 -15.96 30.44 -1.31
C GLY A 46 -16.07 29.49 -0.13
N PHE A 47 -15.29 28.43 -0.20
CA PHE A 47 -15.29 27.34 0.77
C PHE A 47 -14.02 27.39 1.60
N ASN A 48 -14.14 27.10 2.88
CA ASN A 48 -13.03 26.56 3.66
C ASN A 48 -13.32 25.08 3.91
N PHE A 49 -12.36 24.22 3.60
CA PHE A 49 -12.43 22.79 3.85
C PHE A 49 -11.37 22.38 4.87
N GLU A 50 -11.80 21.55 5.81
CA GLU A 50 -10.95 20.79 6.71
C GLU A 50 -11.22 19.32 6.49
N VAL A 51 -10.16 18.51 6.46
CA VAL A 51 -10.28 17.05 6.45
C VAL A 51 -10.08 16.59 7.89
N ILE A 52 -11.10 15.95 8.43
CA ILE A 52 -11.20 15.60 9.85
C ILE A 52 -11.51 14.12 10.03
N GLY A 53 -11.27 13.60 11.23
CA GLY A 53 -11.47 12.20 11.58
C GLY A 53 -10.21 11.56 12.15
N SER A 54 -10.26 10.25 12.31
CA SER A 54 -9.15 9.44 12.83
C SER A 54 -9.15 8.06 12.20
N GLY A 55 -7.97 7.49 11.98
CA GLY A 55 -7.83 6.18 11.33
C GLY A 55 -8.27 6.22 9.85
N PRO A 56 -8.84 5.13 9.29
CA PRO A 56 -9.17 5.07 7.86
C PRO A 56 -10.43 5.86 7.48
N GLN A 57 -11.19 6.37 8.45
CA GLN A 57 -12.42 7.11 8.22
C GLN A 57 -12.16 8.61 8.17
N LYS A 58 -12.25 9.17 6.96
CA LYS A 58 -12.11 10.60 6.69
C LYS A 58 -13.48 11.24 6.46
N ASN A 59 -13.69 12.40 7.06
CA ASN A 59 -14.79 13.31 6.74
C ASN A 59 -14.21 14.64 6.25
N ILE A 60 -14.99 15.38 5.47
CA ILE A 60 -14.74 16.80 5.24
C ILE A 60 -15.71 17.60 6.10
N LEU A 61 -15.19 18.63 6.78
CA LEU A 61 -15.97 19.76 7.25
C LEU A 61 -15.77 20.92 6.26
N GLY A 62 -16.87 21.39 5.68
CA GLY A 62 -16.90 22.51 4.76
C GLY A 62 -17.67 23.69 5.34
N SER A 63 -17.12 24.89 5.21
CA SER A 63 -17.83 26.14 5.46
C SER A 63 -17.88 26.94 4.15
N TRP A 64 -19.07 27.07 3.58
CA TRP A 64 -19.31 27.87 2.39
C TRP A 64 -19.80 29.26 2.78
N TYR A 65 -18.95 30.26 2.62
CA TYR A 65 -19.33 31.67 2.73
C TYR A 65 -19.98 32.07 1.42
N THR A 66 -21.25 32.49 1.45
CA THR A 66 -22.08 32.74 0.28
C THR A 66 -23.15 33.80 0.57
N TYR A 67 -24.18 33.90 -0.27
CA TYR A 67 -25.28 34.84 -0.13
C TYR A 67 -26.63 34.11 -0.13
N ASP A 68 -27.61 34.64 0.61
CA ASP A 68 -28.98 34.17 0.56
C ASP A 68 -29.72 34.70 -0.70
N ASN A 69 -30.99 34.33 -0.87
CA ASN A 69 -31.80 34.78 -2.02
C ASN A 69 -32.04 36.30 -2.07
N ALA A 70 -31.84 37.01 -0.96
CA ALA A 70 -31.94 38.47 -0.88
C ALA A 70 -30.58 39.16 -1.10
N GLY A 71 -29.51 38.40 -1.33
CA GLY A 71 -28.15 38.93 -1.52
C GLY A 71 -27.43 39.28 -0.22
N ASN A 72 -27.96 38.89 0.95
CA ASN A 72 -27.26 39.10 2.23
C ASN A 72 -26.18 38.03 2.43
N PRO A 73 -25.00 38.38 2.98
CA PRO A 73 -23.98 37.40 3.33
C PRO A 73 -24.52 36.36 4.32
N THR A 74 -24.19 35.09 4.07
CA THR A 74 -24.52 33.97 4.93
C THR A 74 -23.41 32.91 4.85
N TRP A 75 -23.46 31.92 5.74
CA TRP A 75 -22.58 30.76 5.65
C TRP A 75 -23.38 29.47 5.79
N VAL A 76 -22.97 28.48 5.00
CA VAL A 76 -23.49 27.11 5.04
C VAL A 76 -22.37 26.22 5.55
N SER A 77 -22.62 25.53 6.66
CA SER A 77 -21.72 24.51 7.19
C SER A 77 -22.17 23.15 6.67
N ALA A 78 -21.23 22.27 6.32
CA ALA A 78 -21.55 20.95 5.81
C ALA A 78 -20.50 19.93 6.26
N MET A 79 -20.92 18.69 6.47
CA MET A 79 -20.01 17.62 6.84
C MET A 79 -20.46 16.28 6.27
N GLY A 80 -19.50 15.43 5.94
CA GLY A 80 -19.79 14.06 5.51
C GLY A 80 -18.55 13.28 5.08
N PRO A 81 -18.74 11.98 4.77
CA PRO A 81 -17.65 11.04 4.53
C PRO A 81 -16.96 11.27 3.19
N VAL A 82 -15.68 10.91 3.17
CA VAL A 82 -14.81 10.88 2.00
C VAL A 82 -14.76 9.47 1.41
N THR A 83 -14.76 9.36 0.08
CA THR A 83 -14.48 8.13 -0.67
C THR A 83 -13.68 8.49 -1.92
N GLY A 84 -12.40 8.09 -1.95
CA GLY A 84 -11.49 8.48 -3.03
C GLY A 84 -11.35 9.99 -3.14
N ASP A 85 -11.73 10.53 -4.31
CA ASP A 85 -11.67 11.95 -4.66
C ASP A 85 -12.97 12.72 -4.36
N VAL A 86 -13.98 12.08 -3.76
CA VAL A 86 -15.31 12.65 -3.52
C VAL A 86 -15.67 12.67 -2.04
N ALA A 87 -16.37 13.73 -1.60
CA ALA A 87 -17.06 13.78 -0.32
C ALA A 87 -18.52 14.22 -0.49
N VAL A 88 -19.45 13.50 0.13
CA VAL A 88 -20.88 13.82 0.10
C VAL A 88 -21.28 14.34 1.48
N LEU A 89 -21.66 15.62 1.54
CA LEU A 89 -21.84 16.37 2.78
C LEU A 89 -23.30 16.73 2.99
N ASN A 90 -23.80 16.52 4.21
CA ASN A 90 -25.07 17.10 4.65
C ASN A 90 -24.81 18.53 5.15
N ALA A 91 -25.63 19.46 4.68
CA ALA A 91 -25.42 20.89 4.90
C ALA A 91 -26.51 21.51 5.77
N TRP A 92 -26.11 22.47 6.59
CA TRP A 92 -26.96 23.26 7.46
C TRP A 92 -26.51 24.72 7.49
N SER A 93 -27.43 25.59 7.90
CA SER A 93 -27.16 27.01 8.14
C SER A 93 -27.67 27.38 9.53
N THR A 94 -27.13 28.44 10.12
CA THR A 94 -27.53 28.91 11.45
C THR A 94 -28.01 30.35 11.35
N ARG A 95 -29.12 30.67 12.02
CA ARG A 95 -29.70 32.03 12.07
C ARG A 95 -30.16 32.39 13.48
N GLY A 96 -30.51 33.66 13.67
CA GLY A 96 -31.09 34.17 14.92
C GLY A 96 -30.09 34.55 16.02
N GLY A 97 -28.79 34.31 15.82
CA GLY A 97 -27.75 34.82 16.70
C GLY A 97 -27.52 36.33 16.54
N ALA A 98 -26.97 36.96 17.59
CA ALA A 98 -26.57 38.36 17.60
C ALA A 98 -25.15 38.53 18.16
N PHE A 99 -24.46 39.63 17.86
CA PHE A 99 -23.11 39.88 18.35
C PHE A 99 -23.08 40.46 19.78
N GLY A 100 -22.10 40.05 20.59
CA GLY A 100 -21.83 40.62 21.92
C GLY A 100 -22.95 40.37 22.94
N ASN A 101 -23.23 41.35 23.81
CA ASN A 101 -24.19 41.22 24.92
C ASN A 101 -25.65 40.98 24.49
N SER A 102 -25.97 41.11 23.21
CA SER A 102 -27.30 40.77 22.67
C SER A 102 -27.44 39.30 22.29
N PHE A 103 -26.36 38.50 22.41
CA PHE A 103 -26.40 37.08 22.12
C PHE A 103 -27.24 36.33 23.15
N ASP A 104 -28.31 35.70 22.67
CA ASP A 104 -29.11 34.76 23.43
C ASP A 104 -29.11 33.40 22.70
N PRO A 105 -28.57 32.33 23.31
CA PRO A 105 -28.51 31.02 22.67
C PRO A 105 -29.90 30.45 22.34
N ALA A 106 -30.97 30.89 23.02
CA ALA A 106 -32.33 30.43 22.75
C ALA A 106 -32.86 30.92 21.38
N ASN A 107 -32.30 32.00 20.84
CA ASN A 107 -32.67 32.53 19.52
C ASN A 107 -31.94 31.82 18.37
N VAL A 108 -30.89 31.05 18.67
CA VAL A 108 -30.06 30.39 17.65
C VAL A 108 -30.79 29.16 17.11
N GLN A 109 -31.02 29.14 15.80
CA GLN A 109 -31.67 28.04 15.11
C GLN A 109 -30.77 27.47 14.01
N THR A 110 -30.46 26.18 14.10
CA THR A 110 -29.81 25.42 13.02
C THR A 110 -30.87 24.83 12.11
N GLN A 111 -30.70 25.05 10.80
CA GLN A 111 -31.66 24.64 9.77
C GLN A 111 -30.97 23.78 8.74
N ALA A 112 -31.64 22.70 8.31
CA ALA A 112 -31.18 21.92 7.17
C ALA A 112 -31.14 22.81 5.93
N TRP A 113 -30.00 22.79 5.24
CA TRP A 113 -29.79 23.58 4.03
C TRP A 113 -29.89 22.72 2.77
N GLY A 114 -29.41 21.47 2.81
CA GLY A 114 -29.40 20.56 1.66
C GLY A 114 -28.18 19.65 1.66
N THR A 115 -27.66 19.33 0.48
CA THR A 115 -26.43 18.54 0.33
C THR A 115 -25.41 19.25 -0.53
N LEU A 116 -24.13 19.02 -0.22
CA LEU A 116 -22.99 19.40 -1.07
C LEU A 116 -22.25 18.14 -1.48
N THR A 117 -21.89 18.01 -2.75
CA THR A 117 -20.95 16.98 -3.22
C THR A 117 -19.68 17.69 -3.66
N VAL A 118 -18.58 17.40 -2.98
CA VAL A 118 -17.26 17.96 -3.29
C VAL A 118 -16.47 16.90 -4.01
N ARG A 119 -15.95 17.21 -5.20
CA ARG A 119 -15.01 16.35 -5.94
C ARG A 119 -13.76 17.14 -6.25
N PHE A 120 -12.60 16.62 -5.89
CA PHE A 120 -11.33 17.20 -6.31
C PHE A 120 -10.85 16.51 -7.58
N SER A 121 -10.32 17.28 -8.53
CA SER A 121 -9.69 16.75 -9.75
C SER A 121 -8.17 16.84 -9.69
N SER A 122 -7.63 17.69 -8.80
CA SER A 122 -6.21 17.79 -8.49
C SER A 122 -6.02 18.48 -7.14
N CYS A 123 -4.77 18.63 -6.72
CA CYS A 123 -4.39 19.43 -5.55
C CYS A 123 -4.73 20.93 -5.64
N THR A 124 -5.15 21.42 -6.82
CA THR A 124 -5.45 22.83 -7.05
C THR A 124 -6.83 23.07 -7.66
N GLN A 125 -7.53 22.03 -8.11
CA GLN A 125 -8.81 22.13 -8.80
C GLN A 125 -9.83 21.13 -8.27
N GLY A 126 -11.11 21.52 -8.30
CA GLY A 126 -12.22 20.66 -7.93
C GLY A 126 -13.56 21.23 -8.40
N THR A 127 -14.64 20.63 -7.95
CA THR A 127 -16.00 21.07 -8.21
C THR A 127 -16.87 20.79 -6.99
N VAL A 128 -17.77 21.72 -6.67
CA VAL A 128 -18.81 21.53 -5.66
C VAL A 128 -20.17 21.55 -6.36
N GLN A 129 -20.88 20.42 -6.33
CA GLN A 129 -22.31 20.39 -6.64
C GLN A 129 -23.11 20.68 -5.38
N PHE A 130 -24.14 21.50 -5.49
CA PHE A 130 -24.99 21.86 -4.37
C PHE A 130 -26.46 21.65 -4.71
N ASN A 131 -27.20 21.09 -3.75
CA ASN A 131 -28.62 20.79 -3.88
C ASN A 131 -29.36 21.30 -2.64
N PRO A 132 -29.83 22.56 -2.65
CA PRO A 132 -30.57 23.13 -1.55
C PRO A 132 -31.91 22.39 -1.34
N GLY A 133 -32.32 22.21 -0.09
CA GLY A 133 -33.66 21.71 0.24
C GLY A 133 -34.75 22.78 0.07
N ASN A 134 -34.37 24.06 0.03
CA ASN A 134 -35.29 25.17 -0.21
C ASN A 134 -35.55 25.33 -1.72
N PRO A 135 -36.79 25.16 -2.22
CA PRO A 135 -37.11 25.28 -3.64
C PRO A 135 -36.87 26.66 -4.25
N ALA A 136 -36.73 27.71 -3.42
CA ALA A 136 -36.39 29.06 -3.90
C ALA A 136 -34.92 29.19 -4.32
N LEU A 137 -34.05 28.26 -3.92
CA LEU A 137 -32.65 28.22 -4.32
C LEU A 137 -32.47 27.15 -5.39
N ALA A 138 -31.94 27.54 -6.55
CA ALA A 138 -31.65 26.57 -7.62
C ALA A 138 -30.45 25.69 -7.22
N SER A 139 -30.54 24.39 -7.51
CA SER A 139 -29.41 23.48 -7.46
C SER A 139 -28.40 23.81 -8.57
N GLY A 140 -27.13 23.51 -8.35
CA GLY A 140 -26.09 23.90 -9.30
C GLY A 140 -24.75 23.24 -9.05
N SER A 141 -23.76 23.67 -9.82
CA SER A 141 -22.39 23.18 -9.75
C SER A 141 -21.43 24.35 -9.91
N MET A 142 -20.32 24.31 -9.17
CA MET A 142 -19.33 25.37 -9.13
C MET A 142 -17.93 24.78 -9.25
N PRO A 143 -17.13 25.17 -10.26
CA PRO A 143 -15.72 24.84 -10.26
C PRO A 143 -15.02 25.61 -9.14
N ILE A 144 -14.09 24.95 -8.45
CA ILE A 144 -13.32 25.57 -7.37
C ILE A 144 -11.83 25.43 -7.65
N THR A 145 -11.08 26.48 -7.31
CA THR A 145 -9.62 26.53 -7.35
C THR A 145 -9.10 26.78 -5.94
N ARG A 146 -7.97 26.16 -5.61
CA ARG A 146 -7.35 26.32 -4.30
C ARG A 146 -6.77 27.72 -4.13
N LEU A 147 -7.17 28.41 -3.07
CA LEU A 147 -6.68 29.73 -2.70
C LEU A 147 -5.56 29.67 -1.66
N THR A 148 -5.66 28.76 -0.68
CA THR A 148 -4.67 28.65 0.39
C THR A 148 -4.14 27.23 0.53
N ILE A 149 -2.87 27.15 0.92
CA ILE A 149 -2.16 25.93 1.26
C ILE A 149 -1.72 26.08 2.73
N PRO A 150 -2.09 25.17 3.64
CA PRO A 150 -1.61 25.21 5.01
C PRO A 150 -0.09 25.26 5.08
N TYR A 151 0.45 25.92 6.11
CA TYR A 151 1.90 26.06 6.27
C TYR A 151 2.59 24.69 6.35
N ASN A 152 3.69 24.51 5.62
CA ASN A 152 4.43 23.24 5.50
C ASN A 152 3.58 22.03 5.04
N SER A 153 2.53 22.26 4.25
CA SER A 153 1.73 21.22 3.63
C SER A 153 2.13 21.03 2.17
N SER A 154 2.07 19.79 1.67
CA SER A 154 2.37 19.44 0.28
C SER A 154 1.36 18.41 -0.22
N CYS A 155 0.41 18.87 -1.03
CA CYS A 155 -0.56 17.97 -1.63
C CYS A 155 0.09 17.19 -2.77
N SER A 156 0.20 15.86 -2.58
CA SER A 156 0.64 14.91 -3.60
C SER A 156 -0.52 14.32 -4.40
N GLY A 157 -1.73 14.40 -3.85
CA GLY A 157 -2.92 13.72 -4.34
C GLY A 157 -2.98 12.21 -4.03
N GLY A 158 -1.90 11.66 -3.47
CA GLY A 158 -1.81 10.28 -3.03
C GLY A 158 -1.82 10.16 -1.51
N ILE A 159 -1.78 8.92 -1.02
CA ILE A 159 -1.94 8.58 0.39
C ILE A 159 -0.88 9.20 1.31
N SER A 160 0.29 9.57 0.78
CA SER A 160 1.36 10.17 1.60
C SER A 160 0.96 11.49 2.25
N GLY A 161 -0.09 12.16 1.76
CA GLY A 161 -0.64 13.33 2.44
C GLY A 161 -1.17 13.01 3.84
N ASP A 162 -1.63 11.80 4.10
CA ASP A 162 -2.10 11.39 5.43
C ASP A 162 -0.95 10.94 6.37
N SER A 163 0.23 10.62 5.84
CA SER A 163 1.42 10.26 6.63
C SER A 163 1.93 11.49 7.41
N GLY A 164 1.70 11.54 8.72
CA GLY A 164 2.15 12.63 9.58
C GLY A 164 3.67 12.69 9.69
N ALA A 165 4.21 13.84 10.11
CA ALA A 165 5.64 13.95 10.48
C ALA A 165 6.03 13.00 11.64
N THR A 166 5.05 12.47 12.36
CA THR A 166 5.19 11.46 13.42
C THR A 166 4.78 10.05 13.00
N SER A 167 4.38 9.83 11.74
CA SER A 167 4.21 8.47 11.21
C SER A 167 5.58 7.80 11.24
N GLY A 168 5.70 6.69 11.96
CA GLY A 168 6.91 5.89 11.95
C GLY A 168 7.24 5.44 10.53
N SER A 169 8.52 5.39 10.19
CA SER A 169 8.96 4.69 8.99
C SER A 169 8.61 3.21 9.13
N GLY A 170 8.01 2.63 8.11
CA GLY A 170 7.53 1.25 8.18
C GLY A 170 7.59 0.56 6.83
N GLU A 171 8.03 -0.70 6.84
CA GLU A 171 7.99 -1.57 5.68
C GLU A 171 7.12 -2.80 6.02
N ILE A 172 6.24 -3.16 5.08
CA ILE A 172 5.44 -4.38 5.10
C ILE A 172 5.87 -5.19 3.90
N VAL A 173 6.41 -6.38 4.13
CA VAL A 173 6.63 -7.38 3.09
C VAL A 173 5.63 -8.51 3.31
N GLN A 174 4.89 -8.87 2.27
CA GLN A 174 3.90 -9.94 2.32
C GLN A 174 4.03 -10.83 1.10
N PHE A 175 4.43 -12.08 1.32
CA PHE A 175 4.40 -13.10 0.27
C PHE A 175 2.97 -13.54 -0.01
N MET A 176 2.69 -13.85 -1.27
CA MET A 176 1.38 -14.25 -1.75
C MET A 176 1.22 -15.77 -1.76
N THR A 177 0.03 -16.23 -1.41
CA THR A 177 -0.34 -17.64 -1.56
C THR A 177 -0.64 -17.94 -3.02
N ASN A 178 0.07 -18.94 -3.56
CA ASN A 178 -0.22 -19.51 -4.86
C ASN A 178 -1.48 -20.40 -4.79
N THR A 179 -2.40 -20.21 -5.71
CA THR A 179 -3.66 -20.97 -5.82
C THR A 179 -3.50 -22.35 -6.47
N GLY A 180 -2.34 -22.63 -7.07
CA GLY A 180 -2.01 -23.87 -7.77
C GLY A 180 -2.34 -23.87 -9.27
N LEU A 181 -2.87 -22.78 -9.82
CA LEU A 181 -3.14 -22.67 -11.27
C LEU A 181 -1.85 -22.70 -12.12
N VAL A 182 -0.77 -22.16 -11.56
CA VAL A 182 0.59 -22.25 -12.10
C VAL A 182 1.48 -22.67 -10.93
N PRO A 183 1.91 -23.95 -10.85
CA PRO A 183 2.57 -24.48 -9.66
C PRO A 183 3.85 -23.75 -9.23
N ALA A 184 4.60 -23.22 -10.20
CA ALA A 184 5.85 -22.49 -9.93
C ALA A 184 5.63 -21.02 -9.54
N ALA A 185 4.44 -20.46 -9.77
CA ALA A 185 4.22 -19.03 -9.59
C ALA A 185 4.44 -18.60 -8.14
N SER A 186 5.12 -17.47 -7.96
CA SER A 186 5.34 -16.84 -6.67
C SER A 186 4.93 -15.36 -6.75
N GLY A 187 4.67 -14.75 -5.60
CA GLY A 187 4.34 -13.33 -5.56
C GLY A 187 4.74 -12.69 -4.26
N LYS A 188 5.10 -11.41 -4.33
CA LYS A 188 5.54 -10.60 -3.21
C LYS A 188 4.89 -9.24 -3.28
N LEU A 189 4.42 -8.76 -2.14
CA LEU A 189 3.92 -7.41 -1.96
C LEU A 189 4.88 -6.67 -1.04
N LYS A 190 5.13 -5.41 -1.36
CA LYS A 190 5.89 -4.51 -0.49
C LYS A 190 5.11 -3.22 -0.31
N PHE A 191 4.97 -2.74 0.92
CA PHE A 191 4.48 -1.40 1.21
C PHE A 191 5.48 -0.70 2.12
N GLU A 192 5.95 0.48 1.71
CA GLU A 192 6.86 1.32 2.46
C GLU A 192 6.20 2.65 2.77
N GLU A 193 6.25 3.09 4.02
CA GLU A 193 5.78 4.41 4.45
C GLU A 193 6.92 5.13 5.18
N LEU A 194 7.20 6.36 4.74
CA LEU A 194 8.12 7.32 5.35
C LEU A 194 7.37 8.64 5.56
N PRO A 195 7.87 9.57 6.39
CA PRO A 195 7.27 10.90 6.48
C PRO A 195 7.17 11.58 5.10
N GLY A 196 5.94 11.79 4.62
CA GLY A 196 5.66 12.43 3.34
C GLY A 196 5.86 11.54 2.10
N ARG A 197 6.20 10.26 2.25
CA ARG A 197 6.34 9.30 1.13
C ARG A 197 5.67 7.98 1.46
N ALA A 198 4.99 7.40 0.48
CA ALA A 198 4.52 6.03 0.53
C ALA A 198 4.78 5.33 -0.82
N GLU A 199 5.07 4.04 -0.77
CA GLU A 199 5.30 3.18 -1.93
C GLU A 199 4.62 1.84 -1.73
N PHE A 200 4.08 1.29 -2.81
CA PHE A 200 3.49 -0.04 -2.83
C PHE A 200 3.91 -0.75 -4.11
N SER A 201 4.47 -1.95 -4.00
CA SER A 201 4.78 -2.78 -5.16
C SER A 201 4.14 -4.17 -5.04
N ALA A 202 3.80 -4.72 -6.20
CA ALA A 202 3.40 -6.10 -6.35
C ALA A 202 4.26 -6.75 -7.43
N GLU A 203 4.99 -7.79 -7.05
CA GLU A 203 5.88 -8.57 -7.90
C GLU A 203 5.30 -9.97 -8.09
N ALA A 204 5.45 -10.51 -9.29
CA ALA A 204 5.04 -11.85 -9.66
C ALA A 204 6.10 -12.53 -10.51
N GLU A 205 6.54 -13.70 -10.05
CA GLU A 205 7.54 -14.51 -10.73
C GLU A 205 6.92 -15.84 -11.20
N ASP A 206 7.50 -16.43 -12.23
CA ASP A 206 7.14 -17.74 -12.78
C ASP A 206 5.68 -17.90 -13.25
N LEU A 207 4.98 -16.78 -13.43
CA LEU A 207 3.75 -16.73 -14.20
C LEU A 207 4.06 -16.72 -15.70
N PRO A 208 3.26 -17.41 -16.55
CA PRO A 208 3.41 -17.31 -17.99
C PRO A 208 3.43 -15.86 -18.47
N ALA A 209 4.34 -15.52 -19.38
CA ALA A 209 4.45 -14.16 -19.92
C ALA A 209 3.09 -13.66 -20.43
N GLY A 210 2.70 -12.45 -20.03
CA GLY A 210 1.38 -11.91 -20.30
C GLY A 210 0.97 -10.79 -19.36
N ALA A 211 -0.25 -10.30 -19.55
CA ALA A 211 -0.84 -9.25 -18.73
C ALA A 211 -1.70 -9.87 -17.61
N TYR A 212 -1.46 -9.42 -16.38
CA TYR A 212 -2.21 -9.81 -15.19
C TYR A 212 -2.73 -8.57 -14.48
N ALA A 213 -3.99 -8.54 -14.10
CA ALA A 213 -4.58 -7.43 -13.38
C ALA A 213 -4.28 -7.56 -11.87
N LEU A 214 -3.80 -6.46 -11.27
CA LEU A 214 -3.66 -6.33 -9.83
C LEU A 214 -4.97 -5.79 -9.25
N PHE A 215 -5.56 -6.52 -8.30
CA PHE A 215 -6.74 -6.12 -7.55
C PHE A 215 -6.39 -5.86 -6.10
N VAL A 216 -6.92 -4.78 -5.53
CA VAL A 216 -6.84 -4.46 -4.11
C VAL A 216 -8.24 -4.18 -3.60
N ASP A 217 -8.69 -4.95 -2.60
CA ASP A 217 -10.06 -4.90 -2.06
C ASP A 217 -11.14 -5.09 -3.15
N GLY A 218 -10.85 -5.94 -4.13
CA GLY A 218 -11.75 -6.20 -5.27
C GLY A 218 -11.76 -5.12 -6.36
N ILE A 219 -11.00 -4.02 -6.20
CA ILE A 219 -10.86 -2.97 -7.22
C ILE A 219 -9.58 -3.21 -8.03
N GLN A 220 -9.68 -3.22 -9.36
CA GLN A 220 -8.51 -3.29 -10.23
C GLN A 220 -7.69 -2.00 -10.13
N ARG A 221 -6.41 -2.10 -9.75
CA ARG A 221 -5.49 -0.97 -9.56
C ARG A 221 -4.52 -0.78 -10.72
N GLY A 222 -4.30 -1.81 -11.52
CA GLY A 222 -3.45 -1.74 -12.70
C GLY A 222 -3.19 -3.11 -13.30
N THR A 223 -2.24 -3.15 -14.22
CA THR A 223 -1.83 -4.36 -14.94
C THR A 223 -0.34 -4.59 -14.73
N ILE A 224 0.02 -5.78 -14.25
CA ILE A 224 1.38 -6.30 -14.18
C ILE A 224 1.68 -6.94 -15.54
N ALA A 225 2.73 -6.47 -16.21
CA ALA A 225 3.24 -7.08 -17.42
C ALA A 225 4.35 -8.08 -17.05
N VAL A 226 4.02 -9.37 -17.08
CA VAL A 226 4.98 -10.44 -16.83
C VAL A 226 5.72 -10.74 -18.13
N ALA A 227 7.05 -10.66 -18.10
CA ALA A 227 7.92 -10.85 -19.25
C ALA A 227 8.99 -11.90 -18.96
N THR A 228 9.52 -12.52 -20.02
CA THR A 228 10.66 -13.45 -19.92
C THR A 228 11.93 -12.68 -19.57
N VAL A 229 12.65 -13.16 -18.57
CA VAL A 229 13.96 -12.64 -18.12
C VAL A 229 14.96 -13.79 -18.05
N ALA A 230 16.24 -13.48 -17.84
CA ALA A 230 17.21 -14.53 -17.53
C ALA A 230 16.82 -15.19 -16.19
N GLY A 231 16.61 -16.50 -16.19
CA GLY A 231 16.18 -17.24 -14.99
C GLY A 231 14.67 -17.52 -14.90
N GLY A 232 13.83 -17.03 -15.83
CA GLY A 232 12.39 -17.35 -15.83
C GLY A 232 11.52 -16.23 -16.38
N THR A 233 10.50 -15.86 -15.62
CA THR A 233 9.60 -14.74 -15.94
C THR A 233 9.39 -13.87 -14.71
N ASN A 234 9.39 -12.55 -14.88
CA ASN A 234 9.10 -11.60 -13.82
C ASN A 234 8.16 -10.50 -14.33
N GLY A 235 7.29 -9.99 -13.47
CA GLY A 235 6.52 -8.78 -13.68
C GLY A 235 6.31 -8.04 -12.36
N GLU A 236 6.46 -6.72 -12.40
CA GLU A 236 6.28 -5.84 -11.25
C GLU A 236 5.34 -4.68 -11.61
N LEU A 237 4.53 -4.24 -10.64
CA LEU A 237 3.80 -2.98 -10.71
C LEU A 237 4.03 -2.16 -9.44
N GLU A 238 4.49 -0.93 -9.62
CA GLU A 238 4.84 -0.02 -8.54
C GLU A 238 3.96 1.23 -8.52
N PHE A 239 3.51 1.57 -7.32
CA PHE A 239 2.75 2.78 -7.00
C PHE A 239 3.53 3.64 -6.01
N ARG A 240 3.53 4.96 -6.21
CA ARG A 240 4.26 5.90 -5.37
C ARG A 240 3.43 7.14 -5.05
N SER A 241 3.54 7.64 -3.82
CA SER A 241 3.00 8.92 -3.39
C SER A 241 4.07 9.72 -2.64
N PRO A 242 4.46 10.94 -3.08
CA PRO A 242 4.07 11.56 -4.34
C PRO A 242 4.47 10.70 -5.55
N VAL A 243 3.79 10.87 -6.68
CA VAL A 243 4.16 10.11 -7.89
C VAL A 243 5.51 10.59 -8.44
N GLU A 244 6.33 9.66 -8.92
CA GLU A 244 7.55 9.94 -9.68
C GLU A 244 7.34 9.64 -11.17
N PRO A 245 8.13 10.26 -12.08
CA PRO A 245 8.06 9.94 -13.51
C PRO A 245 8.22 8.43 -13.76
N GLY A 246 7.27 7.84 -14.48
CA GLY A 246 7.28 6.41 -14.81
C GLY A 246 6.66 5.48 -13.74
N LYS A 247 6.20 6.01 -12.61
CA LYS A 247 5.44 5.25 -11.59
C LYS A 247 3.96 5.62 -11.64
N VAL A 248 3.11 4.77 -11.05
CA VAL A 248 1.67 5.07 -10.87
C VAL A 248 1.47 5.80 -9.54
N LEU A 249 0.50 6.72 -9.46
CA LEU A 249 0.19 7.39 -8.19
C LEU A 249 -0.40 6.38 -7.20
N LEU A 250 0.12 6.34 -5.97
CA LEU A 250 -0.47 5.56 -4.88
C LEU A 250 -1.58 6.37 -4.20
N ASP A 251 -2.81 6.17 -4.65
CA ASP A 251 -4.01 6.88 -4.19
C ASP A 251 -4.95 6.02 -3.33
N PHE A 252 -4.51 4.82 -2.95
CA PHE A 252 -5.25 3.92 -2.08
C PHE A 252 -4.38 3.42 -0.94
N ASP A 253 -5.03 3.01 0.15
CA ASP A 253 -4.36 2.30 1.23
C ASP A 253 -4.45 0.79 0.98
N PRO A 254 -3.34 0.09 0.67
CA PRO A 254 -3.35 -1.34 0.48
C PRO A 254 -3.37 -2.12 1.80
N ARG A 255 -3.09 -1.47 2.94
CA ARG A 255 -2.92 -2.14 4.24
C ARG A 255 -4.22 -2.78 4.72
N GLY A 256 -4.11 -4.00 5.25
CA GLY A 256 -5.25 -4.79 5.70
C GLY A 256 -6.20 -5.25 4.57
N LYS A 257 -5.86 -4.99 3.30
CA LYS A 257 -6.71 -5.33 2.16
C LYS A 257 -6.27 -6.63 1.52
N VAL A 258 -7.25 -7.35 0.95
CA VAL A 258 -6.99 -8.49 0.08
C VAL A 258 -6.40 -7.96 -1.22
N VAL A 259 -5.22 -8.46 -1.58
CA VAL A 259 -4.51 -8.16 -2.81
C VAL A 259 -4.44 -9.43 -3.65
N GLN A 260 -4.80 -9.34 -4.93
CA GLN A 260 -4.88 -10.47 -5.84
C GLN A 260 -4.30 -10.15 -7.21
N ILE A 261 -3.56 -11.10 -7.75
CA ILE A 261 -3.07 -11.07 -9.13
C ILE A 261 -3.94 -12.02 -9.95
N ARG A 262 -4.63 -11.47 -10.94
CA ARG A 262 -5.68 -12.16 -11.69
C ARG A 262 -5.45 -12.09 -13.19
N GLN A 263 -5.99 -13.07 -13.92
CA GLN A 263 -6.21 -12.96 -15.36
C GLN A 263 -7.64 -13.40 -15.66
N GLY A 264 -8.46 -12.47 -16.16
CA GLY A 264 -9.91 -12.68 -16.24
C GLY A 264 -10.51 -12.94 -14.86
N ALA A 265 -11.28 -14.04 -14.74
CA ALA A 265 -11.89 -14.45 -13.47
C ALA A 265 -10.94 -15.28 -12.57
N SER A 266 -9.82 -15.74 -13.10
CA SER A 266 -8.88 -16.61 -12.38
C SER A 266 -7.97 -15.80 -11.47
N VAL A 267 -7.85 -16.24 -10.21
CA VAL A 267 -6.89 -15.69 -9.24
C VAL A 267 -5.67 -16.62 -9.21
N PHE A 268 -4.47 -16.09 -9.44
CA PHE A 268 -3.24 -16.89 -9.44
C PHE A 268 -2.54 -16.80 -8.09
N LEU A 269 -2.41 -15.57 -7.58
CA LEU A 269 -1.73 -15.24 -6.33
C LEU A 269 -2.68 -14.38 -5.49
N SER A 270 -2.74 -14.65 -4.18
CA SER A 270 -3.59 -13.89 -3.25
C SER A 270 -2.89 -13.70 -1.90
N ALA A 271 -3.03 -12.53 -1.31
CA ALA A 271 -2.63 -12.26 0.08
C ALA A 271 -3.55 -11.23 0.71
N THR A 272 -3.53 -11.12 2.04
CA THR A 272 -3.97 -9.91 2.72
C THR A 272 -2.73 -9.15 3.15
N LEU A 273 -2.56 -7.90 2.71
CA LEU A 273 -1.41 -7.10 3.13
C LEU A 273 -1.55 -6.74 4.62
N GLY A 274 -0.45 -6.76 5.37
CA GLY A 274 -0.44 -6.34 6.78
C GLY A 274 -1.01 -4.94 7.02
N THR A 275 -1.45 -4.66 8.25
CA THR A 275 -2.07 -3.36 8.63
C THR A 275 -1.09 -2.32 9.16
N ALA A 276 0.12 -2.76 9.52
CA ALA A 276 1.23 -1.92 9.94
C ALA A 276 2.50 -2.60 9.43
N ALA A 277 3.60 -1.85 9.33
CA ALA A 277 4.91 -2.48 9.38
C ALA A 277 4.85 -3.46 10.54
N ALA A 278 5.15 -4.72 10.27
CA ALA A 278 5.40 -5.60 11.39
C ALA A 278 6.41 -4.83 12.25
N PRO A 279 6.16 -4.62 13.56
CA PRO A 279 7.31 -4.51 14.44
C PRO A 279 8.24 -5.66 14.04
N PRO A 280 9.58 -5.54 14.10
CA PRO A 280 10.37 -6.77 14.25
C PRO A 280 9.59 -7.57 15.31
N PRO A 281 9.02 -8.74 14.97
CA PRO A 281 7.98 -9.35 15.76
C PRO A 281 8.48 -9.37 17.20
N PRO A 282 7.66 -8.94 18.19
CA PRO A 282 8.00 -9.35 19.53
C PRO A 282 8.06 -10.89 19.47
N PRO A 283 9.06 -11.53 20.09
CA PRO A 283 9.22 -12.98 20.04
C PRO A 283 7.91 -13.62 20.44
N THR A 284 7.16 -14.08 19.45
CA THR A 284 5.90 -14.79 19.64
C THR A 284 5.90 -16.07 18.81
N GLY A 285 7.07 -16.69 18.72
CA GLY A 285 7.27 -18.06 19.16
C GLY A 285 7.64 -18.08 20.65
N GLY A 286 6.82 -17.44 21.49
CA GLY A 286 6.94 -17.44 22.94
C GLY A 286 6.32 -18.70 23.53
N GLY A 287 6.80 -19.88 23.13
CA GLY A 287 7.40 -20.68 24.19
C GLY A 287 8.68 -19.92 24.53
N SER A 288 8.84 -19.40 25.74
CA SER A 288 10.05 -18.66 26.14
C SER A 288 11.25 -19.61 26.26
N GLY A 289 11.53 -20.35 25.20
CA GLY A 289 12.43 -21.47 25.20
C GLY A 289 12.36 -22.25 23.90
N SER A 290 13.39 -23.08 23.76
CA SER A 290 13.56 -24.05 22.70
C SER A 290 12.29 -24.82 22.33
N PRO A 291 12.17 -25.29 21.07
CA PRO A 291 11.18 -26.30 20.72
C PRO A 291 11.28 -27.52 21.64
N PRO A 292 10.19 -28.27 21.84
CA PRO A 292 10.25 -29.46 22.69
C PRO A 292 11.23 -30.48 22.11
N PHE A 293 11.77 -31.34 22.98
CA PHE A 293 12.39 -32.59 22.55
C PHE A 293 11.37 -33.47 21.83
N GLY A 294 11.84 -34.33 20.92
CA GLY A 294 10.96 -35.09 20.05
C GLY A 294 11.73 -36.01 19.09
N ASP A 295 11.14 -36.32 17.95
CA ASP A 295 11.70 -37.18 16.89
C ASP A 295 11.40 -36.64 15.47
N ALA A 296 11.08 -35.36 15.38
CA ALA A 296 10.68 -34.70 14.15
C ALA A 296 11.82 -33.89 13.52
N VAL A 297 11.81 -33.81 12.19
CA VAL A 297 12.74 -32.97 11.43
C VAL A 297 11.96 -32.01 10.53
N TYR A 298 12.43 -30.77 10.52
CA TYR A 298 11.90 -29.67 9.71
C TYR A 298 13.03 -29.13 8.86
N HIS A 299 12.78 -28.95 7.58
CA HIS A 299 13.72 -28.46 6.59
C HIS A 299 13.10 -27.29 5.83
N LEU A 300 13.88 -26.23 5.68
CA LEU A 300 13.67 -25.19 4.70
C LEU A 300 14.86 -25.25 3.76
N SER A 301 14.60 -25.30 2.45
CA SER A 301 15.61 -25.03 1.44
C SER A 301 15.10 -23.93 0.51
N VAL A 302 15.92 -22.92 0.31
CA VAL A 302 15.72 -21.83 -0.63
C VAL A 302 16.88 -21.89 -1.61
N GLU A 303 16.61 -22.36 -2.81
CA GLU A 303 17.60 -22.60 -3.86
C GLU A 303 17.13 -21.90 -5.15
N PRO A 304 18.05 -21.28 -5.92
CA PRO A 304 17.72 -20.70 -7.21
C PRO A 304 17.43 -21.78 -8.25
N SER A 305 16.58 -21.45 -9.23
CA SER A 305 16.25 -22.37 -10.33
C SER A 305 17.51 -22.78 -11.10
N GLY A 306 17.82 -24.08 -11.10
CA GLY A 306 19.02 -24.62 -11.77
C GLY A 306 20.15 -25.05 -10.84
N ASN A 307 19.98 -24.90 -9.52
CA ASN A 307 20.96 -25.34 -8.50
C ASN A 307 22.33 -24.66 -8.66
N ASP A 308 22.33 -23.41 -9.12
CA ASP A 308 23.51 -22.58 -9.35
C ASP A 308 23.22 -21.17 -8.79
N GLY A 309 23.76 -20.85 -7.62
CA GLY A 309 23.63 -19.55 -6.96
C GLY A 309 23.27 -19.63 -5.47
N PRO A 310 23.06 -18.47 -4.81
CA PRO A 310 22.91 -18.38 -3.36
C PRO A 310 21.81 -19.27 -2.78
N GLU A 311 22.19 -20.14 -1.85
CA GLU A 311 21.28 -21.07 -1.18
C GLU A 311 21.14 -20.72 0.31
N LEU A 312 19.94 -20.93 0.85
CA LEU A 312 19.66 -20.90 2.29
C LEU A 312 19.02 -22.23 2.69
N LYS A 313 19.71 -22.96 3.56
CA LYS A 313 19.20 -24.18 4.18
C LYS A 313 19.00 -23.93 5.66
N ALA A 314 17.84 -24.28 6.18
CA ALA A 314 17.62 -24.29 7.62
C ALA A 314 17.02 -25.62 8.05
N ARG A 315 17.46 -26.14 9.19
CA ARG A 315 17.07 -27.45 9.70
C ARG A 315 16.83 -27.41 11.19
N LEU A 316 15.64 -27.83 11.63
CA LEU A 316 15.32 -28.08 13.03
C LEU A 316 15.20 -29.59 13.24
N GLU A 317 15.99 -30.16 14.12
CA GLU A 317 15.95 -31.58 14.48
C GLU A 317 15.61 -31.74 15.95
N GLN A 318 14.45 -32.34 16.23
CA GLN A 318 14.03 -32.70 17.58
C GLN A 318 14.49 -34.14 17.87
N ARG A 319 15.21 -34.33 18.97
CA ARG A 319 15.65 -35.63 19.50
C ARG A 319 15.14 -35.80 20.93
N VAL A 320 15.21 -37.02 21.46
CA VAL A 320 14.66 -37.33 22.80
C VAL A 320 15.30 -36.53 23.94
N ASN A 321 16.53 -36.06 23.76
CA ASN A 321 17.31 -35.38 24.78
C ASN A 321 17.95 -34.07 24.31
N ARG A 322 17.69 -33.64 23.08
CA ARG A 322 18.22 -32.39 22.52
C ARG A 322 17.38 -31.91 21.35
N VAL A 323 17.49 -30.63 21.04
CA VAL A 323 16.98 -30.05 19.80
C VAL A 323 18.07 -29.16 19.20
N ASP A 324 18.25 -29.31 17.90
CA ASP A 324 19.28 -28.67 17.10
C ASP A 324 18.60 -27.81 16.04
N PHE A 325 19.00 -26.53 15.90
CA PHE A 325 18.59 -25.67 14.79
C PHE A 325 19.83 -25.15 14.06
N ASN A 326 19.98 -25.52 12.79
CA ASN A 326 21.07 -25.06 11.93
C ASN A 326 20.53 -24.13 10.83
N VAL A 327 21.28 -23.09 10.52
CA VAL A 327 21.08 -22.25 9.34
C VAL A 327 22.38 -22.18 8.57
N GLU A 328 22.34 -22.56 7.30
CA GLU A 328 23.48 -22.68 6.41
C GLU A 328 23.24 -21.86 5.14
N LEU A 329 24.30 -21.19 4.69
CA LEU A 329 24.37 -20.40 3.47
C LEU A 329 25.43 -21.00 2.58
N GLU A 330 25.04 -21.32 1.34
CA GLU A 330 25.95 -21.77 0.29
C GLU A 330 25.89 -20.80 -0.89
N ASP A 331 26.98 -20.63 -1.62
CA ASP A 331 27.06 -19.81 -2.85
C ASP A 331 26.60 -18.34 -2.70
N VAL A 332 26.53 -17.85 -1.46
CA VAL A 332 26.41 -16.45 -1.08
C VAL A 332 27.81 -15.80 -1.09
N PRO A 333 28.01 -14.59 -1.64
CA PRO A 333 29.32 -13.93 -1.61
C PRO A 333 29.96 -13.91 -0.21
N ALA A 334 31.27 -14.16 -0.13
CA ALA A 334 31.97 -14.16 1.15
C ALA A 334 31.78 -12.82 1.89
N GLY A 335 31.36 -12.89 3.15
CA GLY A 335 30.92 -11.73 3.91
C GLY A 335 30.25 -12.08 5.23
N THR A 336 29.84 -11.06 5.96
CA THR A 336 29.07 -11.22 7.20
C THR A 336 27.62 -10.86 6.93
N TYR A 337 26.72 -11.77 7.31
CA TYR A 337 25.28 -11.64 7.11
C TYR A 337 24.57 -11.71 8.45
N GLY A 338 23.54 -10.89 8.66
CA GLY A 338 22.68 -11.02 9.83
C GLY A 338 21.67 -12.15 9.64
N LEU A 339 21.44 -12.95 10.67
CA LEU A 339 20.40 -13.97 10.72
C LEU A 339 19.24 -13.44 11.56
N SER A 340 18.07 -13.31 10.93
CA SER A 340 16.84 -13.00 11.62
C SER A 340 15.84 -14.15 11.54
N VAL A 341 15.21 -14.48 12.67
CA VAL A 341 14.17 -15.51 12.76
C VAL A 341 12.90 -14.86 13.30
N GLY A 342 11.83 -14.88 12.50
CA GLY A 342 10.61 -14.14 12.78
C GLY A 342 10.93 -12.69 13.12
N GLY A 343 11.78 -12.04 12.31
CA GLY A 343 12.22 -10.65 12.42
C GLY A 343 12.99 -10.26 13.71
N ILE A 344 13.46 -11.23 14.50
CA ILE A 344 14.38 -11.00 15.63
C ILE A 344 15.79 -11.31 15.18
N ASP A 345 16.74 -10.43 15.47
CA ASP A 345 18.15 -10.67 15.20
C ASP A 345 18.69 -11.75 16.15
N HIS A 346 19.18 -12.82 15.57
CA HIS A 346 19.85 -13.87 16.33
C HIS A 346 21.37 -13.75 16.24
N GLY A 347 21.91 -12.81 15.46
CA GLY A 347 23.34 -12.52 15.27
C GLY A 347 23.83 -12.84 13.86
N ASN A 348 25.14 -13.00 13.65
CA ASN A 348 25.70 -13.05 12.30
C ASN A 348 26.13 -14.46 11.84
N ILE A 349 25.99 -14.73 10.55
CA ILE A 349 26.62 -15.83 9.81
C ILE A 349 27.81 -15.27 9.03
N VAL A 350 28.99 -15.89 9.18
CA VAL A 350 30.20 -15.50 8.44
C VAL A 350 30.41 -16.49 7.31
N VAL A 351 30.18 -16.02 6.08
CA VAL A 351 30.36 -16.80 4.86
C VAL A 351 31.80 -16.68 4.38
N ARG A 352 32.43 -17.82 4.12
CA ARG A 352 33.84 -17.94 3.73
C ARG A 352 33.97 -18.72 2.42
N ALA A 353 35.03 -18.46 1.67
CA ALA A 353 35.36 -19.25 0.50
C ALA A 353 35.89 -20.64 0.90
N VAL A 354 35.40 -21.67 0.22
CA VAL A 354 35.78 -23.08 0.41
C VAL A 354 36.02 -23.76 -0.94
N PRO A 355 36.69 -24.92 -0.99
CA PRO A 355 36.82 -25.68 -2.22
C PRO A 355 35.43 -26.08 -2.76
N GLY A 356 34.98 -25.43 -3.83
CA GLY A 356 33.67 -25.71 -4.44
C GLY A 356 32.71 -24.52 -4.42
N GLY A 357 32.97 -23.47 -3.63
CA GLY A 357 32.09 -22.30 -3.55
C GLY A 357 32.35 -21.46 -2.30
N THR A 358 31.27 -21.08 -1.63
CA THR A 358 31.29 -20.34 -0.37
C THR A 358 30.31 -20.96 0.60
N GLU A 359 30.68 -21.08 1.87
CA GLU A 359 29.82 -21.63 2.92
C GLU A 359 29.84 -20.75 4.17
N GLY A 360 28.74 -20.72 4.91
CA GLY A 360 28.67 -20.14 6.23
C GLY A 360 27.49 -20.70 6.99
N GLU A 361 27.71 -21.10 8.24
CA GLU A 361 26.68 -21.74 9.05
C GLU A 361 26.54 -21.07 10.41
N ARG A 362 25.41 -21.37 11.05
CA ARG A 362 25.20 -21.07 12.46
C ARG A 362 24.25 -22.05 13.13
N GLU A 363 24.73 -22.60 14.23
CA GLU A 363 24.07 -23.66 14.96
C GLU A 363 23.61 -23.21 16.34
N PHE A 364 22.36 -23.52 16.66
CA PHE A 364 21.76 -23.35 17.97
C PHE A 364 21.38 -24.72 18.56
N ARG A 365 21.60 -24.91 19.85
CA ARG A 365 21.30 -26.17 20.54
C ARG A 365 20.65 -25.95 21.91
N ASN A 366 19.74 -26.86 22.27
CA ASN A 366 19.23 -26.99 23.64
C ASN A 366 19.17 -28.48 24.03
N PRO A 367 19.67 -28.90 25.21
CA PRO A 367 20.35 -28.10 26.24
C PRO A 367 21.63 -27.41 25.77
N SER A 368 22.08 -26.38 26.48
CA SER A 368 23.33 -25.66 26.15
C SER A 368 24.53 -26.61 26.09
N GLU A 369 25.36 -26.47 25.06
CA GLU A 369 26.59 -27.23 24.90
C GLU A 369 27.75 -26.29 24.52
N PRO A 370 28.96 -26.45 25.08
CA PRO A 370 30.11 -25.64 24.70
C PRO A 370 30.38 -25.73 23.19
N GLY A 371 30.46 -24.58 22.51
CA GLY A 371 30.71 -24.50 21.07
C GLY A 371 29.46 -24.26 20.22
N HIS A 372 28.26 -24.30 20.81
CA HIS A 372 27.00 -23.97 20.12
C HIS A 372 26.30 -22.79 20.79
N ASP A 373 25.56 -22.00 20.01
CA ASP A 373 24.67 -20.99 20.56
C ASP A 373 23.47 -21.65 21.25
N LEU A 374 22.89 -20.99 22.25
CA LEU A 374 21.71 -21.52 22.93
C LEU A 374 20.48 -21.39 22.02
N LEU A 375 19.76 -22.51 21.80
CA LEU A 375 18.44 -22.48 21.16
C LEU A 375 17.36 -22.16 22.19
N ASP A 376 17.08 -20.88 22.39
CA ASP A 376 16.05 -20.37 23.31
C ASP A 376 14.79 -19.82 22.60
N PHE A 377 14.67 -20.07 21.29
CA PHE A 377 13.56 -19.66 20.44
C PHE A 377 13.04 -20.83 19.59
N ASP A 378 11.79 -20.74 19.13
CA ASP A 378 11.17 -21.73 18.23
C ASP A 378 11.02 -21.18 16.80
N PRO A 379 11.75 -21.71 15.80
CA PRO A 379 11.72 -21.18 14.43
C PRO A 379 10.47 -21.60 13.64
N ARG A 380 9.67 -22.56 14.13
CA ARG A 380 8.55 -23.15 13.38
C ARG A 380 7.49 -22.13 13.02
N GLY A 381 7.16 -22.04 11.74
CA GLY A 381 6.18 -21.10 11.21
C GLY A 381 6.67 -19.65 11.13
N LEU A 382 7.95 -19.39 11.37
CA LEU A 382 8.55 -18.06 11.31
C LEU A 382 9.39 -17.87 10.03
N SER A 383 9.61 -16.62 9.62
CA SER A 383 10.55 -16.32 8.53
C SER A 383 11.99 -16.57 9.00
N ILE A 384 12.83 -17.07 8.09
CA ILE A 384 14.29 -17.06 8.23
C ILE A 384 14.80 -16.05 7.21
N ASP A 385 15.31 -14.93 7.68
CA ASP A 385 15.75 -13.81 6.86
C ASP A 385 17.26 -13.60 7.03
N ILE A 386 17.98 -13.61 5.91
CA ILE A 386 19.41 -13.35 5.84
C ILE A 386 19.57 -11.92 5.36
N THR A 387 20.30 -11.10 6.11
CA THR A 387 20.46 -9.67 5.81
C THR A 387 21.90 -9.33 5.47
N SER A 388 22.10 -8.46 4.48
CA SER A 388 23.41 -7.90 4.18
C SER A 388 23.87 -6.95 5.30
N ALA A 389 25.15 -6.53 5.25
CA ALA A 389 25.66 -5.50 6.16
C ALA A 389 24.92 -4.15 6.07
N SER A 390 24.18 -3.89 4.99
CA SER A 390 23.33 -2.69 4.84
C SER A 390 21.91 -2.87 5.39
N GLY A 391 21.59 -4.04 5.94
CA GLY A 391 20.28 -4.37 6.50
C GLY A 391 19.23 -4.83 5.47
N SER A 392 19.64 -5.05 4.22
CA SER A 392 18.73 -5.55 3.16
C SER A 392 18.63 -7.06 3.22
N VAL A 393 17.43 -7.62 3.12
CA VAL A 393 17.23 -9.08 3.03
C VAL A 393 17.81 -9.59 1.70
N VAL A 394 18.70 -10.58 1.77
CA VAL A 394 19.37 -11.21 0.62
C VAL A 394 18.82 -12.60 0.31
N LEU A 395 18.41 -13.35 1.33
CA LEU A 395 17.72 -14.64 1.22
C LEU A 395 16.64 -14.70 2.29
N SER A 396 15.49 -15.29 1.97
CA SER A 396 14.37 -15.42 2.90
C SER A 396 13.57 -16.68 2.61
N GLY A 397 13.06 -17.33 3.65
CA GLY A 397 12.10 -18.43 3.51
C GLY A 397 11.22 -18.60 4.75
N LEU A 398 9.99 -19.08 4.55
CA LEU A 398 9.09 -19.41 5.65
C LEU A 398 9.46 -20.80 6.20
N PHE A 399 9.90 -20.87 7.44
CA PHE A 399 10.22 -22.13 8.08
C PHE A 399 8.93 -22.93 8.35
N PRO A 400 8.89 -24.23 8.03
CA PRO A 400 7.66 -25.00 8.11
C PRO A 400 7.19 -25.15 9.57
N ASN A 401 5.87 -25.15 9.77
CA ASN A 401 5.23 -25.39 11.06
C ASN A 401 4.82 -26.86 11.28
N VAL A 402 5.03 -27.70 10.26
CA VAL A 402 4.82 -29.16 10.30
C VAL A 402 6.10 -29.88 9.86
N PRO A 403 6.43 -31.05 10.44
CA PRO A 403 7.61 -31.81 10.03
C PRO A 403 7.55 -32.21 8.56
N ASN A 404 8.69 -32.18 7.88
CA ASN A 404 8.84 -32.61 6.49
C ASN A 404 10.03 -33.57 6.29
N GLY A 405 10.57 -34.13 7.38
CA GLY A 405 11.56 -35.22 7.37
C GLY A 405 11.41 -36.14 8.60
N SER A 406 12.10 -37.29 8.59
CA SER A 406 12.14 -38.25 9.70
C SER A 406 13.52 -38.30 10.34
N ALA A 407 13.61 -38.27 11.68
CA ALA A 407 14.88 -38.22 12.44
C ALA A 407 15.71 -39.53 12.43
N GLY A 408 15.38 -40.47 11.53
CA GLY A 408 15.93 -41.84 11.52
C GLY A 408 16.78 -42.23 10.31
N GLY A 409 17.13 -41.29 9.42
CA GLY A 409 18.05 -41.55 8.31
C GLY A 409 19.48 -41.24 8.71
N GLY A 410 20.12 -42.15 9.43
CA GLY A 410 21.58 -42.20 9.45
C GLY A 410 22.05 -42.89 8.19
N ASP A 411 22.66 -42.14 7.27
CA ASP A 411 23.58 -42.72 6.30
C ASP A 411 24.99 -42.55 6.87
N ASP A 412 25.39 -43.55 7.67
CA ASP A 412 26.76 -44.04 7.67
C ASP A 412 26.93 -44.84 6.37
N ASP A 413 27.59 -44.27 5.36
CA ASP A 413 28.67 -44.87 4.54
C ASP A 413 29.11 -43.93 3.40
#